data_AF-A0A7C5P977-F1
#
_entry.id   AF-A0A7C5P977-F1
#
_cell.length_a   1.000
_cell.length_b   1.000
_cell.length_c   1.000
_cell.angle_alpha   90.00
_cell.angle_beta   90.00
_cell.angle_gamma   90.00
#
_symmetry.space_group_name_H-M   'P 1'
#
loop_
_entity.id
_entity.type
_entity.pdbx_description
1 polymer ?
#
loop_
_entity_poly.entity_id
_entity_poly.type
_entity_poly.pdbx_seq_one_letter_code
_entity_poly.pdbx_strand_id
1 'polypeptide(L)'
;MLGFYENFPVNVHMVMQLTTSISAKKLQQAIVQTLHKLNGENLSLNAVAKPSISECTVIFEFGIAEGKTFNYLDREETQKVLEKIGEAPMKVMDFFSAVRYYKWMEGRSKPLKFDYYMIRLTFNANLVNVYVFHERGPRHISPEEIVNFLVARVNTLFQRKVLNPA
;
A
#
# COMPACT_ATOMS: atom_id res chain seq x y z
N MET A 1 10.71 -7.61 14.44
CA MET A 1 11.60 -6.87 13.51
C MET A 1 10.73 -5.93 12.70
N LEU A 2 10.86 -4.61 12.90
CA LEU A 2 10.00 -3.63 12.24
C LEU A 2 10.26 -3.61 10.72
N GLY A 3 9.19 -3.56 9.93
CA GLY A 3 9.23 -3.52 8.47
C GLY A 3 9.37 -4.88 7.79
N PHE A 4 9.49 -5.99 8.53
CA PHE A 4 9.67 -7.31 7.92
C PHE A 4 8.70 -8.33 8.50
N TYR A 5 7.99 -9.02 7.60
CA TYR A 5 7.11 -10.14 7.89
C TYR A 5 7.83 -11.45 7.59
N GLU A 6 8.00 -12.28 8.62
CA GLU A 6 8.74 -13.54 8.55
C GLU A 6 8.10 -14.56 7.58
N ASN A 7 6.78 -14.55 7.48
CA ASN A 7 6.00 -15.53 6.72
C ASN A 7 5.46 -14.96 5.40
N PHE A 8 6.16 -14.01 4.79
CA PHE A 8 5.71 -13.44 3.52
C PHE A 8 5.63 -14.53 2.44
N PRO A 9 4.52 -14.65 1.70
CA PRO A 9 4.30 -15.74 0.75
C PRO A 9 5.35 -15.81 -0.36
N VAL A 10 5.82 -17.03 -0.66
CA VAL A 10 6.80 -17.27 -1.72
C VAL A 10 6.20 -17.06 -3.11
N ASN A 11 4.98 -17.56 -3.33
CA ASN A 11 4.26 -17.45 -4.60
C ASN A 11 3.36 -16.22 -4.60
N VAL A 12 3.89 -15.10 -5.07
CA VAL A 12 3.16 -13.84 -5.16
C VAL A 12 2.34 -13.76 -6.45
N HIS A 13 1.30 -12.93 -6.44
CA HIS A 13 0.40 -12.76 -7.58
C HIS A 13 0.94 -11.75 -8.60
N MET A 14 1.79 -10.82 -8.16
CA MET A 14 2.36 -9.80 -9.02
C MET A 14 3.74 -9.37 -8.52
N VAL A 15 4.63 -9.11 -9.46
CA VAL A 15 5.94 -8.48 -9.24
C VAL A 15 6.03 -7.29 -10.18
N MET A 16 6.38 -6.12 -9.65
CA MET A 16 6.61 -4.90 -10.42
C MET A 16 7.95 -4.30 -10.02
N GLN A 17 8.74 -3.92 -11.01
CA GLN A 17 9.98 -3.19 -10.78
C GLN A 17 9.77 -1.71 -11.10
N LEU A 18 10.24 -0.85 -10.21
CA LEU A 18 10.19 0.59 -10.34
C LEU A 18 11.60 1.17 -10.24
N THR A 19 11.83 2.27 -10.95
CA THR A 19 13.00 3.13 -10.76
C THR A 19 12.63 4.32 -9.88
N THR A 20 13.59 4.80 -9.10
CA THR A 20 13.45 6.02 -8.30
C THR A 20 14.60 7.01 -8.48
N SER A 21 14.27 8.30 -8.49
CA SER A 21 15.22 9.41 -8.60
C SER A 21 15.59 10.03 -7.26
N ILE A 22 15.06 9.51 -6.15
CA ILE A 22 15.31 10.00 -4.79
C ILE A 22 15.96 8.92 -3.93
N SER A 23 16.52 9.31 -2.77
CA SER A 23 17.13 8.36 -1.85
C SER A 23 16.10 7.39 -1.26
N ALA A 24 16.52 6.16 -0.96
CA ALA A 24 15.68 5.14 -0.32
C ALA A 24 15.02 5.67 0.96
N LYS A 25 15.76 6.41 1.80
CA LYS A 25 15.23 7.04 3.01
C LYS A 25 14.05 7.97 2.71
N LYS A 26 14.22 8.89 1.75
CA LYS A 26 13.18 9.85 1.38
C LYS A 26 11.96 9.16 0.76
N LEU A 27 12.20 8.14 -0.05
CA LEU A 27 11.13 7.34 -0.65
C LEU A 27 10.33 6.57 0.40
N GLN A 28 11.00 5.91 1.35
CA GLN A 28 10.34 5.16 2.41
C GLN A 28 9.49 6.06 3.30
N GLN A 29 9.99 7.25 3.66
CA GLN A 29 9.21 8.26 4.38
C GLN A 29 7.96 8.67 3.59
N ALA A 30 8.10 8.95 2.30
CA ALA A 30 6.98 9.32 1.44
C ALA A 30 5.93 8.21 1.34
N ILE A 31 6.35 6.95 1.19
CA ILE A 31 5.45 5.79 1.16
C ILE A 31 4.67 5.68 2.45
N VAL A 32 5.36 5.70 3.61
CA VAL A 32 4.71 5.57 4.92
C VAL A 32 3.70 6.70 5.17
N GLN A 33 4.08 7.93 4.84
CA GLN A 33 3.18 9.08 4.94
C GLN A 33 1.97 8.97 4.00
N THR A 34 2.17 8.50 2.77
CA THR A 34 1.08 8.25 1.81
C THR A 34 0.11 7.19 2.36
N LEU A 35 0.62 6.06 2.86
CA LEU A 35 -0.21 4.99 3.41
C LEU A 35 -0.99 5.45 4.65
N HIS A 36 -0.34 6.15 5.57
CA HIS A 36 -1.00 6.73 6.74
C HIS A 36 -2.13 7.70 6.34
N LYS A 37 -1.90 8.57 5.35
CA LYS A 37 -2.93 9.51 4.87
C LYS A 37 -4.12 8.80 4.21
N LEU A 38 -3.86 7.70 3.49
CA LEU A 38 -4.89 6.90 2.82
C LEU A 38 -5.74 6.09 3.80
N ASN A 39 -5.23 5.81 5.01
CA ASN A 39 -5.98 5.07 6.02
C ASN A 39 -7.28 5.78 6.38
N GLY A 40 -8.41 5.11 6.16
CA GLY A 40 -9.73 5.67 6.44
C GLY A 40 -10.22 6.71 5.43
N GLU A 41 -9.46 7.02 4.35
CA GLU A 41 -9.91 7.93 3.31
C GLU A 41 -11.04 7.29 2.49
N ASN A 42 -12.15 8.01 2.33
CA ASN A 42 -13.25 7.59 1.47
C ASN A 42 -12.92 7.91 0.01
N LEU A 43 -12.64 6.88 -0.79
CA LEU A 43 -12.36 6.98 -2.21
C LEU A 43 -13.51 6.39 -3.02
N SER A 44 -13.68 6.81 -4.28
CA SER A 44 -14.52 6.07 -5.22
C SER A 44 -13.71 4.92 -5.84
N LEU A 45 -14.36 3.78 -6.13
CA LEU A 45 -13.68 2.66 -6.80
C LEU A 45 -13.05 3.09 -8.14
N ASN A 46 -13.72 3.96 -8.89
CA ASN A 46 -13.23 4.51 -10.15
C ASN A 46 -11.93 5.32 -10.01
N ALA A 47 -11.64 5.88 -8.82
CA ALA A 47 -10.41 6.64 -8.57
C ALA A 47 -9.20 5.72 -8.33
N VAL A 48 -9.43 4.43 -8.09
CA VAL A 48 -8.42 3.46 -7.67
C VAL A 48 -8.23 2.34 -8.69
N ALA A 49 -9.30 1.93 -9.36
CA ALA A 49 -9.32 0.80 -10.29
C ALA A 49 -10.31 1.03 -11.43
N LYS A 50 -10.23 0.20 -12.48
CA LYS A 50 -11.32 0.08 -13.44
C LYS A 50 -12.52 -0.51 -12.71
N PRO A 51 -13.61 0.25 -12.56
CA PRO A 51 -14.67 -0.14 -11.64
C PRO A 51 -15.44 -1.35 -12.15
N SER A 52 -15.44 -2.41 -11.36
CA SER A 52 -16.36 -3.55 -11.53
C SER A 52 -17.74 -3.30 -10.91
N ILE A 53 -17.87 -2.26 -10.08
CA ILE A 53 -19.09 -1.91 -9.35
C ILE A 53 -19.32 -0.40 -9.43
N SER A 54 -20.51 0.01 -9.87
CA SER A 54 -20.93 1.42 -9.86
C SER A 54 -21.21 1.92 -8.44
N GLU A 55 -20.91 3.20 -8.18
CA GLU A 55 -21.21 3.88 -6.91
C GLU A 55 -20.66 3.15 -5.66
N CYS A 56 -19.44 2.62 -5.80
CA CYS A 56 -18.74 1.93 -4.72
C CYS A 56 -17.72 2.86 -4.06
N THR A 57 -17.83 3.02 -2.74
CA THR A 57 -16.81 3.63 -1.90
C THR A 57 -15.76 2.57 -1.52
N VAL A 58 -14.50 2.98 -1.55
CA VAL A 58 -13.33 2.19 -1.15
C VAL A 58 -12.67 2.87 0.03
N ILE A 59 -12.35 2.11 1.06
CA ILE A 59 -11.58 2.57 2.22
C ILE A 59 -10.42 1.60 2.41
N PHE A 60 -9.21 2.13 2.49
CA PHE A 60 -8.01 1.35 2.78
C PHE A 60 -7.69 1.35 4.28
N GLU A 61 -7.19 0.21 4.75
CA GLU A 61 -6.55 0.06 6.05
C GLU A 61 -5.19 -0.64 5.84
N PHE A 62 -4.13 0.13 6.03
CA PHE A 62 -2.75 -0.29 5.89
C PHE A 62 -2.13 -0.54 7.25
N GLY A 63 -1.38 -1.63 7.33
CA GLY A 63 -0.48 -1.93 8.44
C GLY A 63 0.93 -2.21 7.96
N ILE A 64 1.89 -2.13 8.87
CA ILE A 64 3.29 -2.49 8.63
C ILE A 64 3.68 -3.71 9.46
N ALA A 65 4.54 -4.55 8.91
CA ALA A 65 4.98 -5.76 9.59
C ALA A 65 5.86 -5.48 10.81
N GLU A 66 5.65 -6.28 11.86
CA GLU A 66 6.53 -6.38 13.01
C GLU A 66 6.76 -7.86 13.37
N GLY A 67 7.71 -8.50 12.69
CA GLY A 67 8.02 -9.93 12.87
C GLY A 67 6.93 -10.84 12.31
N LYS A 68 6.01 -11.31 13.17
CA LYS A 68 4.95 -12.28 12.81
C LYS A 68 3.56 -11.65 12.73
N THR A 69 3.44 -10.35 12.94
CA THR A 69 2.17 -9.62 12.93
C THR A 69 2.28 -8.35 12.09
N PHE A 70 1.15 -7.68 11.89
CA PHE A 70 1.08 -6.34 11.32
C PHE A 70 0.42 -5.39 12.31
N ASN A 71 0.99 -4.21 12.50
CA ASN A 71 0.38 -3.13 13.25
C ASN A 71 -0.23 -2.13 12.28
N TYR A 72 -1.44 -1.65 12.54
CA TYR A 72 -2.05 -0.62 11.70
C TYR A 72 -1.22 0.67 11.74
N LEU A 73 -1.06 1.32 10.59
CA LEU A 73 -0.35 2.61 10.47
C LEU A 73 -1.24 3.76 10.98
N ASP A 74 -1.51 3.76 12.27
CA ASP A 74 -2.04 4.92 12.98
C ASP A 74 -0.95 5.97 13.22
N ARG A 75 -1.26 7.02 13.99
CA ARG A 75 -0.30 8.10 14.24
C ARG A 75 0.95 7.64 15.01
N GLU A 76 0.78 6.75 16.00
CA GLU A 76 1.87 6.27 16.85
C GLU A 76 2.79 5.34 16.06
N GLU A 77 2.20 4.35 15.38
CA GLU A 77 2.99 3.39 14.59
C GLU A 77 3.67 4.08 13.42
N THR A 78 3.01 5.05 12.77
CA THR A 78 3.61 5.88 11.71
C THR A 78 4.85 6.64 12.22
N GLN A 79 4.76 7.25 13.40
CA GLN A 79 5.87 7.99 13.99
C GLN A 79 7.06 7.07 14.30
N LYS A 80 6.79 5.91 14.92
CA LYS A 80 7.79 4.87 15.20
C LYS A 80 8.52 4.41 13.94
N VAL A 81 7.78 4.20 12.84
CA VAL A 81 8.36 3.81 11.55
C VAL A 81 9.22 4.93 10.96
N LEU A 82 8.74 6.18 11.00
CA LEU A 82 9.49 7.34 10.49
C LEU A 82 10.78 7.59 11.27
N GLU A 83 10.77 7.41 12.59
CA GLU A 83 11.97 7.45 13.43
C GLU A 83 12.97 6.37 13.03
N LYS A 84 12.49 5.13 12.82
CA LYS A 84 13.35 4.04 12.40
C LYS A 84 14.00 4.28 11.03
N ILE A 85 13.24 4.79 10.07
CA ILE A 85 13.77 5.22 8.76
C ILE A 85 14.75 6.40 8.92
N GLY A 86 14.51 7.25 9.93
CA GLY A 86 15.37 8.34 10.36
C GLY A 86 16.79 7.88 10.68
N GLU A 87 16.92 6.79 11.45
CA GLU A 87 18.21 6.16 11.79
C GLU A 87 18.89 5.57 10.56
N ALA A 88 18.20 4.70 9.83
CA ALA A 88 18.70 4.06 8.62
C ALA A 88 17.55 3.57 7.73
N PRO A 89 17.67 3.70 6.38
CA PRO A 89 16.67 3.13 5.48
C PRO A 89 16.61 1.60 5.60
N MET A 90 15.40 1.05 5.55
CA MET A 90 15.17 -0.39 5.63
C MET A 90 15.46 -1.05 4.27
N LYS A 91 16.00 -2.27 4.26
CA LYS A 91 16.16 -3.03 3.00
C LYS A 91 14.85 -3.57 2.45
N VAL A 92 13.93 -3.89 3.36
CA VAL A 92 12.62 -4.47 3.08
C VAL A 92 11.57 -3.71 3.90
N MET A 93 10.40 -3.47 3.31
CA MET A 93 9.22 -2.99 4.01
C MET A 93 8.00 -3.81 3.58
N ASP A 94 7.43 -4.53 4.52
CA ASP A 94 6.23 -5.34 4.32
C ASP A 94 5.01 -4.66 4.91
N PHE A 95 3.97 -4.56 4.10
CA PHE A 95 2.71 -3.94 4.45
C PHE A 95 1.56 -4.92 4.26
N PHE A 96 0.57 -4.76 5.11
CA PHE A 96 -0.75 -5.35 4.94
C PHE A 96 -1.71 -4.28 4.42
N SER A 97 -2.67 -4.67 3.59
CA SER A 97 -3.75 -3.80 3.12
C SER A 97 -5.08 -4.54 3.16
N ALA A 98 -5.99 -4.09 4.01
CA ALA A 98 -7.40 -4.42 3.90
C ALA A 98 -8.10 -3.36 3.06
N VAL A 99 -8.84 -3.79 2.04
CA VAL A 99 -9.61 -2.93 1.16
C VAL A 99 -11.08 -3.17 1.42
N ARG A 100 -11.73 -2.16 2.01
CA ARG A 100 -13.14 -2.22 2.40
C ARG A 100 -13.97 -1.57 1.31
N TYR A 101 -15.03 -2.26 0.91
CA TYR A 101 -15.93 -1.82 -0.15
C TYR A 101 -17.32 -1.57 0.42
N TYR A 102 -17.90 -0.43 0.07
CA TYR A 102 -19.25 -0.06 0.46
C TYR A 102 -20.04 0.38 -0.76
N LYS A 103 -21.22 -0.19 -0.95
CA LYS A 103 -22.14 0.22 -2.00
C LYS A 103 -23.30 0.98 -1.40
N TRP A 104 -23.63 2.12 -2.00
CA TRP A 104 -24.86 2.83 -1.66
C TRP A 104 -26.05 2.13 -2.30
N MET A 105 -27.01 1.65 -1.50
CA MET A 105 -28.23 1.03 -1.99
C MET A 105 -29.39 1.37 -1.04
N GLU A 106 -30.54 1.73 -1.60
CA GLU A 106 -31.78 1.96 -0.83
C GLU A 106 -31.61 2.96 0.33
N GLY A 107 -30.84 4.04 0.11
CA GLY A 107 -30.63 5.10 1.11
C GLY A 107 -29.66 4.74 2.24
N ARG A 108 -28.96 3.60 2.16
CA ARG A 108 -27.96 3.19 3.15
C ARG A 108 -26.68 2.65 2.50
N SER A 109 -25.58 2.74 3.24
CA SER A 109 -24.31 2.11 2.88
C SER A 109 -24.30 0.64 3.30
N LYS A 110 -24.06 -0.28 2.36
CA LYS A 110 -23.94 -1.71 2.62
C LYS A 110 -22.48 -2.17 2.40
N PRO A 111 -21.84 -2.82 3.39
CA PRO A 111 -20.52 -3.40 3.18
C PRO A 111 -20.57 -4.58 2.21
N LEU A 112 -19.58 -4.68 1.34
CA LEU A 112 -19.31 -5.84 0.50
C LEU A 112 -18.16 -6.67 1.09
N LYS A 113 -17.83 -7.81 0.46
CA LYS A 113 -16.66 -8.60 0.86
C LYS A 113 -15.38 -7.80 0.64
N PHE A 114 -14.50 -7.78 1.64
CA PHE A 114 -13.24 -7.04 1.59
C PHE A 114 -12.15 -7.85 0.88
N ASP A 115 -11.17 -7.13 0.34
CA ASP A 115 -9.92 -7.71 -0.14
C ASP A 115 -8.80 -7.52 0.86
N TYR A 116 -7.87 -8.46 0.87
CA TYR A 116 -6.72 -8.46 1.75
C TYR A 116 -5.45 -8.74 0.94
N TYR A 117 -4.47 -7.86 1.07
CA TYR A 117 -3.19 -7.94 0.36
C TYR A 117 -2.02 -7.87 1.34
N MET A 118 -0.95 -8.56 0.97
CA MET A 118 0.40 -8.32 1.51
C MET A 118 1.25 -7.72 0.40
N ILE A 119 1.97 -6.65 0.73
CA ILE A 119 2.81 -5.89 -0.20
C ILE A 119 4.21 -5.84 0.37
N ARG A 120 5.20 -6.41 -0.32
CA ARG A 120 6.62 -6.33 0.03
C ARG A 120 7.32 -5.37 -0.89
N LEU A 121 8.04 -4.42 -0.32
CA LEU A 121 8.95 -3.53 -1.02
C LEU A 121 10.39 -3.92 -0.69
N THR A 122 11.22 -4.12 -1.72
CA THR A 122 12.67 -4.26 -1.54
C THR A 122 13.39 -3.11 -2.22
N PHE A 123 14.34 -2.49 -1.53
CA PHE A 123 15.04 -1.31 -1.99
C PHE A 123 16.50 -1.66 -2.33
N ASN A 124 16.92 -1.40 -3.57
CA ASN A 124 18.30 -1.60 -4.00
C ASN A 124 18.75 -0.44 -4.90
N ALA A 125 19.68 0.39 -4.40
CA ALA A 125 20.13 1.60 -5.08
C ALA A 125 18.95 2.48 -5.54
N ASN A 126 18.74 2.61 -6.85
CA ASN A 126 17.65 3.34 -7.49
C ASN A 126 16.50 2.44 -7.96
N LEU A 127 16.50 1.16 -7.60
CA LEU A 127 15.45 0.20 -7.93
C LEU A 127 14.61 -0.16 -6.71
N VAL A 128 13.32 -0.33 -6.95
CA VAL A 128 12.34 -0.79 -5.97
C VAL A 128 11.57 -1.93 -6.61
N ASN A 129 11.65 -3.12 -6.01
CA ASN A 129 10.77 -4.21 -6.40
C ASN A 129 9.57 -4.25 -5.47
N VAL A 130 8.39 -4.37 -6.06
CA VAL A 130 7.10 -4.48 -5.39
C VAL A 130 6.58 -5.88 -5.64
N TYR A 131 6.32 -6.63 -4.56
CA TYR A 131 5.73 -7.95 -4.60
C TYR A 131 4.35 -7.88 -3.95
N VAL A 132 3.32 -8.35 -4.63
CA VAL A 132 1.96 -8.30 -4.10
C VAL A 132 1.35 -9.68 -4.07
N PHE A 133 0.91 -10.08 -2.88
CA PHE A 133 0.13 -11.27 -2.66
C PHE A 133 -1.30 -10.89 -2.27
N HIS A 134 -2.27 -11.38 -3.03
CA HIS A 134 -3.68 -11.32 -2.64
C HIS A 134 -3.98 -12.52 -1.74
N GLU A 135 -4.31 -12.26 -0.48
CA GLU A 135 -4.57 -13.31 0.49
C GLU A 135 -5.99 -13.85 0.39
N ARG A 136 -6.98 -12.96 0.32
CA ARG A 136 -8.40 -13.33 0.17
C ARG A 136 -9.25 -12.15 -0.28
N GLY A 137 -10.44 -12.47 -0.80
CA GLY A 137 -11.47 -11.49 -1.16
C GLY A 137 -11.88 -11.55 -2.63
N PRO A 138 -12.81 -10.68 -3.07
CA PRO A 138 -13.36 -10.70 -4.43
C PRO A 138 -12.42 -10.17 -5.52
N ARG A 139 -11.30 -9.54 -5.15
CA ARG A 139 -10.31 -8.89 -6.03
C ARG A 139 -10.95 -7.82 -6.92
N HIS A 140 -11.74 -6.93 -6.32
CA HIS A 140 -12.35 -5.81 -7.06
C HIS A 140 -11.33 -4.79 -7.56
N ILE A 141 -10.15 -4.78 -6.95
CA ILE A 141 -8.96 -4.05 -7.38
C ILE A 141 -7.87 -5.09 -7.61
N SER A 142 -7.27 -5.15 -8.78
CA SER A 142 -6.19 -6.10 -9.05
C SER A 142 -4.90 -5.71 -8.29
N PRO A 143 -3.99 -6.68 -8.04
CA PRO A 143 -2.67 -6.38 -7.47
C PRO A 143 -1.92 -5.26 -8.20
N GLU A 144 -2.01 -5.22 -9.54
CA GLU A 144 -1.38 -4.20 -10.36
C GLU A 144 -2.01 -2.81 -10.15
N GLU A 145 -3.35 -2.72 -10.10
CA GLU A 145 -4.07 -1.47 -9.86
C GLU A 145 -3.75 -0.88 -8.48
N ILE A 146 -3.59 -1.71 -7.44
CA ILE A 146 -3.16 -1.23 -6.12
C ILE A 146 -1.80 -0.54 -6.21
N VAL A 147 -0.82 -1.18 -6.87
CA VAL A 147 0.52 -0.60 -6.97
C VAL A 147 0.51 0.66 -7.82
N ASN A 148 -0.19 0.65 -8.96
CA ASN A 148 -0.32 1.84 -9.81
C ASN A 148 -0.97 3.01 -9.05
N PHE A 149 -2.02 2.74 -8.27
CA PHE A 149 -2.65 3.74 -7.42
C PHE A 149 -1.68 4.30 -6.37
N LEU A 150 -0.98 3.43 -5.63
CA LEU A 150 -0.01 3.84 -4.61
C LEU A 150 1.14 4.65 -5.20
N VAL A 151 1.70 4.23 -6.34
CA VAL A 151 2.74 4.96 -7.09
C VAL A 151 2.24 6.34 -7.49
N ALA A 152 1.02 6.43 -8.03
CA ALA A 152 0.42 7.71 -8.38
C ALA A 152 0.31 8.62 -7.15
N ARG A 153 -0.22 8.11 -6.03
CA ARG A 153 -0.38 8.89 -4.78
C ARG A 153 0.97 9.36 -4.22
N VAL A 154 2.00 8.50 -4.17
CA VAL A 154 3.36 8.90 -3.74
C VAL A 154 3.92 9.99 -4.66
N ASN A 155 3.77 9.85 -5.98
CA ASN A 155 4.27 10.85 -6.92
C ASN A 155 3.61 12.23 -6.74
N THR A 156 2.39 12.33 -6.21
CA THR A 156 1.76 13.64 -5.92
C THR A 156 2.47 14.44 -4.81
N LEU A 157 3.32 13.80 -4.01
CA LEU A 157 4.12 14.47 -2.98
C LEU A 157 5.33 15.25 -3.54
N PHE A 158 5.59 15.14 -4.84
CA PHE A 158 6.78 15.70 -5.48
C PHE A 158 6.40 16.54 -6.70
N GLN A 159 7.21 17.55 -7.01
CA GLN A 159 7.02 18.40 -8.19
C GLN A 159 7.22 17.66 -9.51
N ARG A 160 7.98 16.55 -9.49
CA ARG A 160 8.25 15.68 -10.63
C ARG A 160 8.05 14.23 -10.19
N LYS A 161 7.68 13.34 -11.10
CA LYS A 161 7.56 11.90 -10.80
C LYS A 161 8.90 11.36 -10.30
N VAL A 162 8.87 10.71 -9.14
CA VAL A 162 10.03 10.09 -8.48
C VAL A 162 9.98 8.57 -8.50
N LEU A 163 8.84 7.98 -8.85
CA LEU A 163 8.66 6.56 -9.10
C LEU A 163 8.12 6.37 -10.52
N ASN A 164 8.81 5.54 -11.30
CA ASN A 164 8.40 5.16 -12.66
C ASN A 164 8.58 3.66 -12.84
N PRO A 165 7.79 3.00 -13.71
CA PRO A 165 8.11 1.66 -14.18
C PRO A 165 9.56 1.60 -14.68
N ALA A 166 10.28 0.53 -14.32
CA ALA A 166 11.63 0.29 -14.80
C ALA A 166 11.66 -0.12 -16.28
#